data_AF-A0AAD8G944-F1
#
_entry.id   AF-A0AAD8G944-F1
#
_cell.length_a   1.000
_cell.length_b   1.000
_cell.length_c   1.000
_cell.angle_alpha   90.00
_cell.angle_beta   90.00
_cell.angle_gamma   90.00
#
_symmetry.space_group_name_H-M   'P 1'
#
loop_
_entity.id
_entity.type
_entity.pdbx_description
1 polymer ?
#
loop_
_entity_poly.entity_id
_entity_poly.type
_entity_poly.pdbx_seq_one_letter_code
_entity_poly.pdbx_strand_id
1 'polypeptide(L)'
;MQQFWAEYLRLWRDIGTFNAVQDSSSLCQPHVIPEHFRIEKKSNPFLCFSDVNGSTKDTSLANHQLPYGIRKLESTFATVLRMLKGCDLPLEVKKNKCRKCVVVGNGAVLRNKTLGKIIDSFEVVIRINSGPVRGYENDVGKRTTFRLCYPESIFKDSRDADPDTTVVIIPFKPHDLRWMTEILQKKTVNVNGFWTKPATKLIYKPDQLRVLNPFYLDKAAHNFLHLPGKLLPIPAHPTSGIIAITMALNVCENVYIAGFKYNLSSNSYLHYYGNETMFKMTKVNAFNIVSRHIFKCINL
;
A
#
# COMPACT_ATOMS: atom_id res chain seq x y z
N MET A 1 3.44 3.45 -25.20
CA MET A 1 2.39 4.41 -24.75
C MET A 1 0.99 3.82 -24.83
N GLN A 2 0.53 3.30 -25.98
CA GLN A 2 -0.80 2.67 -26.11
C GLN A 2 -0.97 1.38 -25.30
N GLN A 3 0.08 0.55 -25.18
CA GLN A 3 0.02 -0.75 -24.51
C GLN A 3 -0.19 -0.64 -22.98
N PHE A 4 0.51 0.28 -22.31
CA PHE A 4 0.32 0.57 -20.87
C PHE A 4 -1.11 1.09 -20.58
N TRP A 5 -1.69 1.86 -21.51
CA TRP A 5 -3.02 2.45 -21.39
C TRP A 5 -4.12 1.39 -21.50
N ALA A 6 -3.98 0.44 -22.43
CA ALA A 6 -4.88 -0.69 -22.57
C ALA A 6 -4.85 -1.60 -21.32
N GLU A 7 -3.67 -1.88 -20.78
CA GLU A 7 -3.51 -2.75 -19.59
C GLU A 7 -4.04 -2.11 -18.30
N TYR A 8 -3.84 -0.80 -18.09
CA TYR A 8 -4.38 -0.09 -16.92
C TYR A 8 -5.90 0.09 -16.98
N LEU A 9 -6.48 0.47 -18.13
CA LEU A 9 -7.94 0.54 -18.26
C LEU A 9 -8.60 -0.84 -18.21
N ARG A 10 -7.92 -1.89 -18.70
CA ARG A 10 -8.32 -3.28 -18.50
C ARG A 10 -8.34 -3.63 -17.01
N LEU A 11 -7.27 -3.34 -16.27
CA LEU A 11 -7.21 -3.52 -14.80
C LEU A 11 -8.40 -2.86 -14.10
N TRP A 12 -8.75 -1.61 -14.43
CA TRP A 12 -9.87 -0.90 -13.78
C TRP A 12 -11.25 -1.31 -14.30
N ARG A 13 -11.36 -1.83 -15.53
CA ARG A 13 -12.59 -2.46 -16.04
C ARG A 13 -12.82 -3.82 -15.37
N ASP A 14 -11.77 -4.60 -15.20
CA ASP A 14 -11.80 -5.93 -14.60
C ASP A 14 -11.98 -5.85 -13.06
N ILE A 15 -11.44 -4.80 -12.41
CA ILE A 15 -11.69 -4.51 -10.98
C ILE A 15 -13.02 -3.72 -10.77
N GLY A 16 -13.41 -2.86 -11.70
CA GLY A 16 -14.58 -1.99 -11.59
C GLY A 16 -15.93 -2.67 -11.90
N THR A 17 -15.91 -3.90 -12.40
CA THR A 17 -17.11 -4.72 -12.62
C THR A 17 -17.57 -5.49 -11.38
N PHE A 18 -16.87 -5.35 -10.24
CA PHE A 18 -17.35 -5.82 -8.94
C PHE A 18 -18.45 -4.87 -8.42
N ASN A 19 -19.65 -5.05 -8.99
CA ASN A 19 -20.87 -4.37 -8.58
C ASN A 19 -21.14 -4.54 -7.08
N ALA A 20 -21.86 -3.55 -6.55
CA ALA A 20 -22.33 -3.45 -5.17
C ALA A 20 -22.71 -4.80 -4.58
N VAL A 21 -22.29 -4.98 -3.32
CA VAL A 21 -22.64 -6.09 -2.42
C VAL A 21 -24.10 -6.49 -2.63
N GLN A 22 -24.34 -7.53 -3.41
CA GLN A 22 -25.50 -8.38 -3.21
C GLN A 22 -25.16 -9.29 -2.04
N ASP A 23 -26.04 -9.23 -1.06
CA ASP A 23 -26.00 -9.95 0.20
C ASP A 23 -25.92 -11.46 -0.04
N SER A 24 -24.71 -12.01 -0.10
CA SER A 24 -24.50 -13.47 0.00
C SER A 24 -24.16 -13.81 1.45
N SER A 25 -25.22 -13.92 2.23
CA SER A 25 -25.19 -14.77 3.40
C SER A 25 -24.88 -16.21 2.96
N SER A 26 -23.93 -16.84 3.66
CA SER A 26 -23.74 -18.30 3.84
C SER A 26 -22.63 -19.09 3.12
N LEU A 27 -21.89 -18.62 2.11
CA LEU A 27 -20.67 -19.34 1.67
C LEU A 27 -19.50 -18.41 1.33
N CYS A 28 -18.34 -18.72 1.90
CA CYS A 28 -17.06 -18.14 1.56
C CYS A 28 -16.56 -18.66 0.20
N GLN A 29 -17.32 -18.38 -0.84
CA GLN A 29 -16.85 -18.59 -2.20
C GLN A 29 -15.86 -17.46 -2.50
N PRO A 30 -14.58 -17.78 -2.79
CA PRO A 30 -13.63 -16.76 -3.20
C PRO A 30 -14.10 -16.18 -4.54
N HIS A 31 -14.07 -14.86 -4.67
CA HIS A 31 -14.19 -14.23 -5.99
C HIS A 31 -13.15 -14.84 -6.93
N VAL A 32 -13.57 -15.20 -8.14
CA VAL A 32 -12.66 -15.75 -9.15
C VAL A 32 -11.68 -14.65 -9.55
N ILE A 33 -10.47 -14.68 -8.99
CA ILE A 33 -9.38 -13.79 -9.41
C ILE A 33 -9.03 -14.18 -10.85
N PRO A 34 -9.15 -13.26 -11.82
CA PRO A 34 -8.76 -13.50 -13.20
C PRO A 34 -7.33 -14.03 -13.26
N GLU A 35 -7.07 -14.97 -14.16
CA GLU A 35 -5.80 -15.72 -14.20
C GLU A 35 -4.56 -14.81 -14.26
N HIS A 36 -4.66 -13.70 -14.99
CA HIS A 36 -3.59 -12.71 -15.12
C HIS A 36 -3.31 -11.91 -13.84
N PHE A 37 -4.22 -11.90 -12.86
CA PHE A 37 -4.02 -11.33 -11.52
C PHE A 37 -3.62 -12.35 -10.46
N ARG A 38 -3.57 -13.64 -10.82
CA ARG A 38 -3.14 -14.67 -9.87
C ARG A 38 -1.65 -14.52 -9.61
N ILE A 39 -1.32 -14.41 -8.34
CA ILE A 39 0.05 -14.43 -7.84
C ILE A 39 0.20 -15.59 -6.87
N GLU A 40 1.41 -16.13 -6.77
CA GLU A 40 1.74 -17.15 -5.78
C GLU A 40 1.35 -16.68 -4.37
N LYS A 41 0.52 -17.48 -3.67
CA LYS A 41 0.11 -17.16 -2.30
C LYS A 41 1.28 -17.38 -1.35
N LYS A 42 1.78 -16.30 -0.75
CA LYS A 42 2.74 -16.40 0.36
C LYS A 42 1.96 -16.52 1.67
N SER A 43 2.45 -17.33 2.59
CA SER A 43 1.83 -17.53 3.90
C SER A 43 1.87 -16.28 4.78
N ASN A 44 2.89 -15.43 4.58
CA ASN A 44 3.09 -14.18 5.28
C ASN A 44 3.46 -13.06 4.29
N PRO A 45 2.74 -11.92 4.29
CA PRO A 45 3.06 -10.82 3.39
C PRO A 45 4.25 -9.96 3.80
N PHE A 46 4.77 -10.16 5.01
CA PHE A 46 5.82 -9.33 5.58
C PHE A 46 7.16 -10.06 5.58
N LEU A 47 8.26 -9.31 5.54
CA LEU A 47 9.59 -9.89 5.71
C LEU A 47 9.84 -10.23 7.17
N CYS A 48 10.32 -11.43 7.39
CA CYS A 48 10.93 -11.90 8.62
C CYS A 48 12.45 -11.89 8.50
N PHE A 49 13.15 -11.87 9.64
CA PHE A 49 14.62 -11.93 9.67
C PHE A 49 15.16 -13.16 8.92
N SER A 50 14.46 -14.30 9.04
CA SER A 50 14.76 -15.56 8.36
C SER A 50 14.68 -15.50 6.84
N ASP A 51 13.93 -14.55 6.27
CA ASP A 51 13.76 -14.41 4.82
C ASP A 51 14.97 -13.71 4.18
N VAL A 52 15.69 -12.90 4.97
CA VAL A 52 16.84 -12.11 4.50
C VAL A 52 18.18 -12.69 4.96
N ASN A 53 18.18 -13.45 6.06
CA ASN A 53 19.36 -14.03 6.67
C ASN A 53 19.05 -15.40 7.28
N GLY A 54 19.80 -16.44 6.88
CA GLY A 54 19.63 -17.81 7.35
C GLY A 54 19.42 -18.83 6.24
N SER A 55 19.08 -20.07 6.62
CA SER A 55 18.89 -21.20 5.70
C SER A 55 17.61 -21.11 4.86
N THR A 56 16.62 -20.34 5.31
CA THR A 56 15.33 -20.12 4.62
C THR A 56 15.31 -18.83 3.80
N LYS A 57 16.49 -18.29 3.44
CA LYS A 57 16.60 -17.04 2.69
C LYS A 57 15.88 -17.16 1.35
N ASP A 58 15.00 -16.20 1.07
CA ASP A 58 14.32 -16.13 -0.23
C ASP A 58 15.29 -15.60 -1.28
N THR A 59 15.85 -16.50 -2.07
CA THR A 59 16.86 -16.19 -3.10
C THR A 59 16.29 -15.33 -4.23
N SER A 60 14.97 -15.35 -4.46
CA SER A 60 14.32 -14.52 -5.47
C SER A 60 14.44 -13.02 -5.16
N LEU A 61 14.43 -12.66 -3.87
CA LEU A 61 14.58 -11.28 -3.41
C LEU A 61 16.01 -10.75 -3.60
N ALA A 62 17.01 -11.62 -3.63
CA ALA A 62 18.41 -11.25 -3.83
C ALA A 62 18.73 -10.88 -5.28
N ASN A 63 17.83 -11.17 -6.23
CA ASN A 63 18.04 -10.90 -7.65
C ASN A 63 17.72 -9.46 -8.06
N HIS A 64 17.01 -8.71 -7.21
CA HIS A 64 16.56 -7.35 -7.50
C HIS A 64 16.96 -6.39 -6.38
N GLN A 65 17.25 -5.14 -6.74
CA GLN A 65 17.38 -4.05 -5.77
C GLN A 65 16.00 -3.53 -5.39
N LEU A 66 15.93 -2.68 -4.37
CA LEU A 66 14.70 -1.92 -4.09
C LEU A 66 14.24 -1.17 -5.35
N PRO A 67 12.91 -1.07 -5.58
CA PRO A 67 11.82 -1.50 -4.69
C PRO A 67 11.41 -2.97 -4.82
N TYR A 68 12.04 -3.75 -5.70
CA TYR A 68 11.58 -5.11 -6.10
C TYR A 68 12.32 -6.26 -5.42
N GLY A 69 13.40 -5.97 -4.69
CA GLY A 69 14.14 -6.95 -3.93
C GLY A 69 15.05 -6.29 -2.90
N ILE A 70 15.96 -7.08 -2.33
CA ILE A 70 16.80 -6.68 -1.19
C ILE A 70 18.29 -6.58 -1.54
N ARG A 71 18.66 -6.81 -2.82
CA ARG A 71 20.06 -6.89 -3.25
C ARG A 71 20.87 -5.67 -2.84
N LYS A 72 22.06 -5.89 -2.27
CA LYS A 72 22.98 -4.88 -1.71
C LYS A 72 22.53 -4.26 -0.38
N LEU A 73 21.38 -4.66 0.17
CA LEU A 73 20.80 -4.11 1.40
C LEU A 73 20.40 -5.20 2.39
N GLU A 74 20.83 -6.44 2.18
CA GLU A 74 20.48 -7.60 2.98
C GLU A 74 20.80 -7.39 4.47
N SER A 75 21.99 -6.88 4.78
CA SER A 75 22.42 -6.58 6.15
C SER A 75 21.61 -5.45 6.80
N THR A 76 21.23 -4.43 6.03
CA THR A 76 20.38 -3.34 6.49
C THR A 76 18.96 -3.84 6.78
N PHE A 77 18.40 -4.67 5.89
CA PHE A 77 17.12 -5.35 6.14
C PHE A 77 17.18 -6.21 7.39
N ALA A 78 18.21 -7.06 7.53
CA ALA A 78 18.39 -7.91 8.71
C ALA A 78 18.48 -7.08 10.00
N THR A 79 19.17 -5.93 9.96
CA THR A 79 19.25 -4.99 11.10
C THR A 79 17.89 -4.44 11.48
N VAL A 80 17.13 -3.92 10.51
CA VAL A 80 15.77 -3.39 10.74
C VAL A 80 14.85 -4.48 11.30
N LEU A 81 14.80 -5.64 10.64
CA LEU A 81 13.90 -6.73 11.00
C LEU A 81 14.16 -7.30 12.40
N ARG A 82 15.42 -7.31 12.86
CA ARG A 82 15.78 -7.72 14.22
C ARG A 82 15.30 -6.74 15.29
N MET A 83 15.07 -5.47 14.95
CA MET A 83 14.54 -4.47 15.89
C MET A 83 13.01 -4.48 15.98
N LEU A 84 12.32 -5.14 15.05
CA LEU A 84 10.88 -5.31 15.10
C LEU A 84 10.50 -6.43 16.07
N LYS A 85 9.37 -6.29 16.77
CA LYS A 85 8.90 -7.30 17.72
C LYS A 85 8.10 -8.43 17.08
N GLY A 86 7.82 -8.33 15.78
CA GLY A 86 7.11 -9.36 15.04
C GLY A 86 7.16 -9.10 13.55
N CYS A 87 7.03 -10.18 12.78
CA CYS A 87 6.90 -10.14 11.32
C CYS A 87 5.65 -10.90 10.84
N ASP A 88 4.89 -11.55 11.72
CA ASP A 88 3.74 -12.34 11.31
C ASP A 88 2.49 -11.50 11.06
N LEU A 89 1.58 -12.08 10.26
CA LEU A 89 0.19 -11.67 10.16
C LEU A 89 -0.47 -11.71 11.55
N PRO A 90 -1.22 -10.67 11.96
CA PRO A 90 -1.93 -10.67 13.24
C PRO A 90 -2.81 -11.92 13.40
N LEU A 91 -2.81 -12.50 14.61
CA LEU A 91 -3.49 -13.78 14.86
C LEU A 91 -4.99 -13.75 14.49
N GLU A 92 -5.66 -12.63 14.75
CA GLU A 92 -7.08 -12.47 14.43
C GLU A 92 -7.35 -12.49 12.92
N VAL A 93 -6.43 -11.94 12.12
CA VAL A 93 -6.49 -12.07 10.67
C VAL A 93 -6.15 -13.50 10.26
N LYS A 94 -5.12 -14.11 10.84
CA LYS A 94 -4.65 -15.47 10.51
C LYS A 94 -5.71 -16.54 10.78
N LYS A 95 -6.45 -16.45 11.89
CA LYS A 95 -7.49 -17.41 12.30
C LYS A 95 -8.72 -17.38 11.41
N ASN A 96 -9.04 -16.23 10.82
CA ASN A 96 -10.18 -16.12 9.92
C ASN A 96 -9.87 -16.84 8.60
N LYS A 97 -10.65 -17.88 8.29
CA LYS A 97 -10.55 -18.67 7.04
C LYS A 97 -11.22 -17.99 5.85
N CYS A 98 -11.95 -16.91 6.08
CA CYS A 98 -12.69 -16.17 5.07
C CYS A 98 -12.66 -14.68 5.38
N ARG A 99 -11.66 -14.02 4.80
CA ARG A 99 -11.37 -12.61 4.98
C ARG A 99 -11.97 -11.87 3.79
N LYS A 100 -13.02 -11.09 4.04
CA LYS A 100 -13.42 -10.02 3.13
C LYS A 100 -12.60 -8.79 3.51
N CYS A 101 -11.82 -8.33 2.55
CA CYS A 101 -10.94 -7.20 2.71
C CYS A 101 -11.44 -6.02 1.90
N VAL A 102 -11.38 -4.83 2.47
CA VAL A 102 -11.56 -3.58 1.73
C VAL A 102 -10.27 -2.78 1.75
N VAL A 103 -9.80 -2.38 0.57
CA VAL A 103 -8.70 -1.44 0.41
C VAL A 103 -9.29 -0.05 0.22
N VAL A 104 -8.96 0.87 1.11
CA VAL A 104 -9.45 2.25 1.11
C VAL A 104 -8.33 3.19 0.65
N GLY A 105 -8.47 3.67 -0.58
CA GLY A 105 -7.66 4.74 -1.15
C GLY A 105 -8.04 6.11 -0.61
N ASN A 106 -7.27 7.13 -1.02
CA ASN A 106 -7.42 8.49 -0.51
C ASN A 106 -8.22 9.42 -1.42
N GLY A 107 -8.75 8.93 -2.54
CA GLY A 107 -9.38 9.76 -3.57
C GLY A 107 -10.61 10.51 -3.09
N ALA A 108 -10.82 11.71 -3.65
CA ALA A 108 -11.94 12.58 -3.31
C ALA A 108 -13.33 11.99 -3.62
N VAL A 109 -13.40 10.89 -4.37
CA VAL A 109 -14.67 10.17 -4.60
C VAL A 109 -15.33 9.72 -3.29
N LEU A 110 -14.59 9.58 -2.18
CA LEU A 110 -15.16 9.22 -0.87
C LEU A 110 -15.84 10.38 -0.14
N ARG A 111 -15.68 11.65 -0.57
CA ARG A 111 -16.33 12.79 0.09
C ARG A 111 -17.85 12.65 0.07
N ASN A 112 -18.48 12.81 1.23
CA ASN A 112 -19.92 12.78 1.40
C ASN A 112 -20.57 11.51 0.83
N LYS A 113 -19.88 10.37 0.92
CA LYS A 113 -20.40 9.07 0.46
C LYS A 113 -21.04 8.25 1.55
N THR A 114 -20.84 8.61 2.81
CA THR A 114 -21.44 7.92 3.96
C THR A 114 -21.16 6.40 3.99
N LEU A 115 -20.02 5.97 3.42
CA LEU A 115 -19.67 4.55 3.29
C LEU A 115 -19.07 3.95 4.56
N GLY A 116 -18.89 4.74 5.63
CA GLY A 116 -18.11 4.34 6.79
C GLY A 116 -18.61 3.08 7.47
N LYS A 117 -19.93 2.93 7.61
CA LYS A 117 -20.55 1.71 8.16
C LYS A 117 -20.29 0.47 7.29
N ILE A 118 -20.31 0.64 5.96
CA ILE A 118 -20.04 -0.44 5.01
C ILE A 118 -18.56 -0.81 5.04
N ILE A 119 -17.66 0.17 5.13
CA ILE A 119 -16.21 -0.10 5.24
C ILE A 119 -15.89 -0.83 6.55
N ASP A 120 -16.51 -0.43 7.65
CA ASP A 120 -16.28 -1.05 8.95
C ASP A 120 -16.91 -2.45 9.10
N SER A 121 -17.74 -2.90 8.16
CA SER A 121 -18.31 -4.25 8.18
C SER A 121 -17.36 -5.34 7.65
N PHE A 122 -16.28 -4.96 6.95
CA PHE A 122 -15.26 -5.88 6.46
C PHE A 122 -14.40 -6.45 7.60
N GLU A 123 -13.95 -7.70 7.49
CA GLU A 123 -13.08 -8.28 8.52
C GLU A 123 -11.70 -7.63 8.54
N VAL A 124 -11.21 -7.22 7.37
CA VAL A 124 -9.93 -6.53 7.21
C VAL A 124 -10.12 -5.21 6.46
N VAL A 125 -9.72 -4.11 7.09
CA VAL A 125 -9.71 -2.78 6.48
C VAL A 125 -8.26 -2.35 6.25
N ILE A 126 -7.89 -2.18 4.98
CA ILE A 126 -6.53 -1.79 4.56
C ILE A 126 -6.56 -0.34 4.11
N ARG A 127 -5.84 0.54 4.82
CA ARG A 127 -5.71 1.96 4.47
C ARG A 127 -4.30 2.25 3.98
N ILE A 128 -4.13 3.36 3.26
CA ILE A 128 -2.84 3.76 2.69
C ILE A 128 -2.45 5.18 3.10
N ASN A 129 -1.14 5.39 3.27
CA ASN A 129 -0.52 6.68 3.54
C ASN A 129 -1.14 7.37 4.78
N SER A 130 -1.04 8.70 4.85
CA SER A 130 -1.62 9.54 5.90
C SER A 130 -3.07 9.94 5.61
N GLY A 131 -3.90 9.02 5.08
CA GLY A 131 -5.34 9.24 4.91
C GLY A 131 -6.06 9.21 6.27
N PRO A 132 -6.55 10.35 6.79
CA PRO A 132 -7.11 10.46 8.14
C PRO A 132 -8.49 9.83 8.23
N VAL A 133 -8.74 9.16 9.35
CA VAL A 133 -10.07 8.67 9.74
C VAL A 133 -10.81 9.72 10.56
N ARG A 134 -10.08 10.38 11.48
CA ARG A 134 -10.62 11.38 12.39
C ARG A 134 -11.26 12.54 11.62
N GLY A 135 -12.54 12.80 11.90
CA GLY A 135 -13.34 13.82 11.22
C GLY A 135 -13.92 13.39 9.86
N TYR A 136 -13.67 12.16 9.42
CA TYR A 136 -14.16 11.59 8.15
C TYR A 136 -14.85 10.23 8.35
N GLU A 137 -15.13 9.84 9.59
CA GLU A 137 -15.60 8.50 9.98
C GLU A 137 -16.89 8.10 9.26
N ASN A 138 -17.78 9.06 9.02
CA ASN A 138 -19.03 8.81 8.28
C ASN A 138 -18.77 8.33 6.86
N ASP A 139 -17.74 8.88 6.20
CA ASP A 139 -17.41 8.57 4.81
C ASP A 139 -16.48 7.36 4.69
N VAL A 140 -15.49 7.26 5.57
CA VAL A 140 -14.37 6.31 5.41
C VAL A 140 -14.31 5.23 6.49
N GLY A 141 -15.18 5.27 7.51
CA GLY A 141 -15.20 4.30 8.60
C GLY A 141 -14.15 4.60 9.68
N LYS A 142 -14.21 3.87 10.78
CA LYS A 142 -13.34 4.02 11.96
C LYS A 142 -12.25 2.95 12.05
N ARG A 143 -12.45 1.78 11.46
CA ARG A 143 -11.57 0.62 11.63
C ARG A 143 -10.38 0.70 10.68
N THR A 144 -9.23 0.24 11.16
CA THR A 144 -8.02 0.06 10.35
C THR A 144 -7.31 -1.20 10.85
N THR A 145 -7.20 -2.23 10.01
CA THR A 145 -6.45 -3.46 10.33
C THR A 145 -5.00 -3.33 9.89
N PHE A 146 -4.79 -2.86 8.66
CA PHE A 146 -3.47 -2.60 8.10
C PHE A 146 -3.42 -1.16 7.60
N ARG A 147 -2.31 -0.47 7.86
CA ARG A 147 -2.01 0.80 7.20
C ARG A 147 -0.69 0.71 6.48
N LEU A 148 -0.72 0.73 5.15
CA LEU A 148 0.47 0.73 4.32
C LEU A 148 0.98 2.16 4.13
N CYS A 149 2.24 2.41 4.49
CA CYS A 149 2.86 3.71 4.34
C CYS A 149 4.37 3.60 4.14
N TYR A 150 5.02 4.73 3.94
CA TYR A 150 6.47 4.87 3.81
C TYR A 150 6.89 6.14 4.60
N PRO A 151 8.18 6.40 4.85
CA PRO A 151 8.62 7.44 5.80
C PRO A 151 8.00 8.83 5.57
N GLU A 152 7.81 9.22 4.32
CA GLU A 152 7.21 10.50 3.94
C GLU A 152 5.68 10.54 4.04
N SER A 153 5.02 9.38 4.16
CA SER A 153 3.56 9.24 4.14
C SER A 153 2.98 8.57 5.40
N ILE A 154 3.79 8.34 6.42
CA ILE A 154 3.34 7.91 7.75
C ILE A 154 2.78 9.11 8.52
N PHE A 155 1.78 8.87 9.37
CA PHE A 155 1.27 9.90 10.27
C PHE A 155 2.36 10.42 11.20
N LYS A 156 2.30 11.74 11.45
CA LYS A 156 3.21 12.46 12.34
C LYS A 156 2.52 12.92 13.63
N ASP A 157 1.21 13.10 13.56
CA ASP A 157 0.37 13.48 14.69
C ASP A 157 -0.20 12.23 15.36
N SER A 158 0.03 12.07 16.66
CA SER A 158 -0.48 10.93 17.42
C SER A 158 -2.00 10.89 17.51
N ARG A 159 -2.70 12.01 17.28
CA ARG A 159 -4.17 12.08 17.25
C ARG A 159 -4.78 11.35 16.06
N ASP A 160 -3.99 11.12 15.01
CA ASP A 160 -4.41 10.40 13.81
C ASP A 160 -3.88 8.95 13.81
N ALA A 161 -3.20 8.52 14.87
CA ALA A 161 -2.72 7.15 14.99
C ALA A 161 -3.89 6.18 15.19
N ASP A 162 -3.89 5.08 14.42
CA ASP A 162 -4.77 3.94 14.67
C ASP A 162 -4.09 3.02 15.73
N PRO A 163 -4.58 2.95 16.99
CA PRO A 163 -3.85 2.26 18.07
C PRO A 163 -3.75 0.75 17.89
N ASP A 164 -4.74 0.13 17.24
CA ASP A 164 -4.81 -1.34 17.04
C ASP A 164 -4.37 -1.77 15.64
N THR A 165 -3.86 -0.84 14.82
CA THR A 165 -3.44 -1.14 13.45
C THR A 165 -2.09 -1.84 13.43
N THR A 166 -1.91 -2.69 12.43
CA THR A 166 -0.57 -3.08 11.97
C THR A 166 -0.11 -2.11 10.88
N VAL A 167 0.93 -1.32 11.20
CA VAL A 167 1.55 -0.39 10.24
C VAL A 167 2.54 -1.15 9.38
N VAL A 168 2.30 -1.14 8.09
CA VAL A 168 3.08 -1.89 7.10
C VAL A 168 3.94 -0.89 6.33
N ILE A 169 5.25 -0.92 6.57
CA ILE A 169 6.23 -0.05 5.92
C ILE A 169 6.58 -0.62 4.54
N ILE A 170 6.42 0.21 3.51
CA ILE A 170 6.79 -0.08 2.13
C ILE A 170 8.20 0.49 1.87
N PRO A 171 9.23 -0.35 1.63
CA PRO A 171 10.58 0.13 1.38
C PRO A 171 10.78 0.40 -0.13
N PHE A 172 10.74 1.66 -0.55
CA PHE A 172 10.95 2.05 -1.94
C PHE A 172 12.42 2.31 -2.27
N LYS A 173 13.19 2.83 -1.31
CA LYS A 173 14.57 3.28 -1.50
C LYS A 173 15.44 2.98 -0.28
N PRO A 174 16.78 2.92 -0.41
CA PRO A 174 17.69 2.66 0.71
C PRO A 174 17.50 3.62 1.89
N HIS A 175 17.10 4.87 1.60
CA HIS A 175 16.82 5.90 2.59
C HIS A 175 15.70 5.50 3.54
N ASP A 176 14.73 4.70 3.09
CA ASP A 176 13.61 4.25 3.94
C ASP A 176 14.08 3.29 5.03
N LEU A 177 15.03 2.40 4.71
CA LEU A 177 15.64 1.49 5.68
C LEU A 177 16.58 2.20 6.64
N ARG A 178 17.31 3.23 6.14
CA ARG A 178 18.11 4.11 7.00
C ARG A 178 17.21 4.81 8.02
N TRP A 179 16.09 5.38 7.57
CA TRP A 179 15.09 6.00 8.44
C TRP A 179 14.53 5.03 9.49
N MET A 180 14.16 3.81 9.08
CA MET A 180 13.72 2.76 10.01
C MET A 180 14.79 2.48 11.08
N THR A 181 16.06 2.39 10.68
CA THR A 181 17.17 2.14 11.60
C THR A 181 17.34 3.29 12.59
N GLU A 182 17.37 4.53 12.11
CA GLU A 182 17.53 5.73 12.93
C GLU A 182 16.36 5.89 13.91
N ILE A 183 15.12 5.76 13.44
CA ILE A 183 13.93 6.03 14.24
C ILE A 183 13.68 4.95 15.30
N LEU A 184 13.94 3.67 14.98
CA LEU A 184 13.79 2.56 15.93
C LEU A 184 14.87 2.59 17.01
N GLN A 185 16.07 3.06 16.68
CA GLN A 185 17.16 3.29 17.63
C GLN A 185 17.01 4.60 18.42
N LYS A 186 15.94 5.37 18.19
CA LYS A 186 15.70 6.69 18.78
C LYS A 186 16.87 7.67 18.53
N LYS A 187 17.56 7.53 17.40
CA LYS A 187 18.61 8.44 16.94
C LYS A 187 17.99 9.63 16.18
N THR A 188 18.80 10.68 16.00
CA THR A 188 18.43 11.80 15.12
C THR A 188 18.23 11.29 13.70
N VAL A 189 17.03 11.48 13.16
CA VAL A 189 16.66 11.09 11.80
C VAL A 189 17.28 12.05 10.78
N ASN A 190 18.03 11.51 9.82
CA ASN A 190 18.56 12.28 8.71
C ASN A 190 17.48 12.45 7.62
N VAL A 191 16.96 13.67 7.51
CA VAL A 191 15.86 14.03 6.59
C VAL A 191 16.31 14.26 5.14
N ASN A 192 17.61 14.18 4.84
CA ASN A 192 18.11 14.37 3.48
C ASN A 192 17.82 13.14 2.60
N GLY A 193 17.42 13.38 1.35
CA GLY A 193 17.06 12.33 0.38
C GLY A 193 15.58 11.91 0.41
N PHE A 194 14.75 12.64 1.15
CA PHE A 194 13.29 12.52 1.12
C PHE A 194 12.68 13.72 0.39
N TRP A 195 11.61 13.48 -0.39
CA TRP A 195 10.94 14.54 -1.16
C TRP A 195 10.04 15.44 -0.28
N THR A 196 9.71 14.97 0.92
CA THR A 196 9.11 15.76 1.99
C THR A 196 9.67 15.27 3.32
N LYS A 197 9.63 16.12 4.36
CA LYS A 197 10.19 15.80 5.68
C LYS A 197 9.51 14.52 6.23
N PRO A 198 10.24 13.43 6.50
CA PRO A 198 9.66 12.23 7.09
C PRO A 198 9.33 12.45 8.57
N ALA A 199 8.66 11.49 9.21
CA ALA A 199 8.47 11.54 10.65
C ALA A 199 9.82 11.43 11.38
N THR A 200 10.08 12.32 12.35
CA THR A 200 11.31 12.29 13.16
C THR A 200 11.10 11.62 14.52
N LYS A 201 9.85 11.28 14.85
CA LYS A 201 9.45 10.52 16.03
C LYS A 201 8.43 9.48 15.61
N LEU A 202 8.59 8.25 16.09
CA LEU A 202 7.65 7.18 15.79
C LEU A 202 6.48 7.27 16.77
N ILE A 203 5.27 7.45 16.25
CA ILE A 203 4.03 7.51 17.05
C ILE A 203 3.43 6.10 17.29
N TYR A 204 3.90 5.10 16.55
CA TYR A 204 3.49 3.71 16.65
C TYR A 204 4.47 2.91 17.49
N LYS A 205 3.98 1.85 18.13
CA LYS A 205 4.83 0.94 18.90
C LYS A 205 5.57 -0.02 17.95
N PRO A 206 6.81 -0.47 18.27
CA PRO A 206 7.57 -1.38 17.41
C PRO A 206 6.91 -2.74 17.11
N ASP A 207 5.95 -3.19 17.94
CA ASP A 207 5.13 -4.38 17.72
C ASP A 207 4.02 -4.19 16.68
N GLN A 208 3.59 -2.96 16.44
CA GLN A 208 2.65 -2.61 15.37
C GLN A 208 3.32 -2.59 13.99
N LEU A 209 4.65 -2.48 13.92
CA LEU A 209 5.35 -2.31 12.66
C LEU A 209 5.62 -3.65 11.95
N ARG A 210 5.44 -3.65 10.63
CA ARG A 210 5.87 -4.71 9.71
C ARG A 210 6.57 -4.10 8.50
N VAL A 211 7.45 -4.84 7.84
CA VAL A 211 8.03 -4.45 6.55
C VAL A 211 7.41 -5.31 5.47
N LEU A 212 6.83 -4.69 4.46
CA LEU A 212 6.21 -5.42 3.34
C LEU A 212 7.28 -6.16 2.54
N ASN A 213 6.97 -7.39 2.12
CA ASN A 213 7.85 -8.14 1.23
C ASN A 213 7.94 -7.47 -0.17
N PRO A 214 9.15 -7.12 -0.67
CA PRO A 214 9.34 -6.53 -2.00
C PRO A 214 8.71 -7.33 -3.15
N PHE A 215 8.45 -8.63 -2.95
CA PHE A 215 7.64 -9.46 -3.84
C PHE A 215 6.32 -8.80 -4.25
N TYR A 216 5.60 -8.14 -3.33
CA TYR A 216 4.31 -7.50 -3.66
C TYR A 216 4.49 -6.25 -4.53
N LEU A 217 5.62 -5.57 -4.43
CA LEU A 217 5.95 -4.43 -5.29
C LEU A 217 6.32 -4.92 -6.69
N ASP A 218 7.08 -6.01 -6.78
CA ASP A 218 7.43 -6.68 -8.04
C ASP A 218 6.17 -7.15 -8.78
N LYS A 219 5.28 -7.87 -8.08
CA LYS A 219 4.01 -8.32 -8.65
C LYS A 219 3.12 -7.16 -9.06
N ALA A 220 2.96 -6.14 -8.21
CA ALA A 220 2.22 -4.95 -8.58
C ALA A 220 2.78 -4.26 -9.85
N ALA A 221 4.10 -4.23 -10.02
CA ALA A 221 4.74 -3.62 -11.18
C ALA A 221 4.56 -4.44 -12.45
N HIS A 222 4.83 -5.73 -12.39
CA HIS A 222 5.01 -6.55 -13.59
C HIS A 222 3.78 -7.40 -13.93
N ASN A 223 3.02 -7.88 -12.95
CA ASN A 223 1.79 -8.64 -13.19
C ASN A 223 0.57 -7.72 -13.36
N PHE A 224 0.47 -6.66 -12.55
CA PHE A 224 -0.73 -5.81 -12.57
C PHE A 224 -0.60 -4.64 -13.55
N LEU A 225 0.57 -3.99 -13.58
CA LEU A 225 0.77 -2.77 -14.37
C LEU A 225 1.58 -3.00 -15.65
N HIS A 226 2.10 -4.22 -15.87
CA HIS A 226 2.95 -4.57 -17.01
C HIS A 226 4.05 -3.53 -17.28
N LEU A 227 4.64 -2.99 -16.20
CA LEU A 227 5.67 -1.96 -16.33
C LEU A 227 6.89 -2.52 -17.05
N PRO A 228 7.46 -1.78 -18.03
CA PRO A 228 8.62 -2.24 -18.77
C PRO A 228 9.81 -2.40 -17.83
N GLY A 229 10.44 -3.58 -17.86
CA GLY A 229 11.67 -3.82 -17.13
C GLY A 229 12.81 -2.94 -17.65
N LYS A 230 13.60 -2.37 -16.73
CA LYS A 230 14.89 -1.65 -16.93
C LYS A 230 14.95 -0.49 -17.96
N LEU A 231 13.90 -0.19 -18.72
CA LEU A 231 13.97 0.76 -19.84
C LEU A 231 13.84 2.25 -19.44
N LEU A 232 13.61 2.56 -18.16
CA LEU A 232 13.46 3.93 -17.68
C LEU A 232 14.59 4.31 -16.70
N PRO A 233 15.19 5.51 -16.83
CA PRO A 233 16.28 5.97 -15.96
C PRO A 233 15.86 6.16 -14.49
N ILE A 234 14.55 6.21 -14.21
CA ILE A 234 13.97 6.16 -12.88
C ILE A 234 13.06 4.94 -12.82
N PRO A 235 13.25 3.99 -11.87
CA PRO A 235 12.35 2.85 -11.72
C PRO A 235 10.93 3.36 -11.46
N ALA A 236 10.06 3.22 -12.45
CA ALA A 236 8.64 3.37 -12.25
C ALA A 236 8.20 2.32 -11.24
N HIS A 237 7.60 2.75 -10.12
CA HIS A 237 7.05 1.87 -9.11
C HIS A 237 5.54 2.08 -8.98
N PRO A 238 4.78 1.03 -8.66
CA PRO A 238 3.34 1.14 -8.42
C PRO A 238 3.03 2.08 -7.26
N THR A 239 1.83 2.67 -7.26
CA THR A 239 1.37 3.47 -6.10
C THR A 239 1.14 2.55 -4.89
N SER A 240 1.18 3.13 -3.67
CA SER A 240 0.82 2.40 -2.44
C SER A 240 -0.55 1.72 -2.54
N GLY A 241 -1.48 2.30 -3.30
CA GLY A 241 -2.82 1.76 -3.51
C GLY A 241 -2.82 0.46 -4.31
N ILE A 242 -2.09 0.40 -5.44
CA ILE A 242 -1.96 -0.84 -6.21
C ILE A 242 -1.20 -1.90 -5.39
N ILE A 243 -0.15 -1.50 -4.68
CA ILE A 243 0.60 -2.40 -3.78
C ILE A 243 -0.31 -2.99 -2.69
N ALA A 244 -1.18 -2.17 -2.10
CA ALA A 244 -2.15 -2.61 -1.10
C ALA A 244 -3.17 -3.61 -1.67
N ILE A 245 -3.66 -3.37 -2.90
CA ILE A 245 -4.54 -4.31 -3.62
C ILE A 245 -3.80 -5.64 -3.87
N THR A 246 -2.55 -5.58 -4.34
CA THR A 246 -1.74 -6.79 -4.59
C THR A 246 -1.49 -7.59 -3.30
N MET A 247 -1.24 -6.91 -2.16
CA MET A 247 -1.17 -7.57 -0.85
C MET A 247 -2.52 -8.18 -0.45
N ALA A 248 -3.63 -7.46 -0.63
CA ALA A 248 -4.98 -7.92 -0.27
C ALA A 248 -5.37 -9.19 -1.04
N LEU A 249 -5.08 -9.26 -2.34
CA LEU A 249 -5.37 -10.45 -3.17
C LEU A 249 -4.62 -11.71 -2.70
N ASN A 250 -3.51 -11.53 -1.97
CA ASN A 250 -2.75 -12.64 -1.40
C ASN A 250 -3.30 -13.05 -0.03
N VAL A 251 -3.64 -12.07 0.80
CA VAL A 251 -4.05 -12.26 2.19
C VAL A 251 -5.52 -12.68 2.31
N CYS A 252 -6.36 -12.34 1.34
CA CYS A 252 -7.81 -12.37 1.45
C CYS A 252 -8.48 -13.25 0.40
N GLU A 253 -9.65 -13.78 0.75
CA GLU A 253 -10.50 -14.55 -0.15
C GLU A 253 -11.32 -13.62 -1.05
N ASN A 254 -11.72 -12.47 -0.53
CA ASN A 254 -12.51 -11.47 -1.26
C ASN A 254 -11.90 -10.08 -1.05
N VAL A 255 -11.70 -9.34 -2.14
CA VAL A 255 -11.09 -8.01 -2.11
C VAL A 255 -12.04 -7.00 -2.74
N TYR A 256 -12.30 -5.93 -2.00
CA TYR A 256 -13.10 -4.79 -2.38
C TYR A 256 -12.23 -3.55 -2.33
N ILE A 257 -12.58 -2.53 -3.11
CA ILE A 257 -11.82 -1.29 -3.17
C ILE A 257 -12.75 -0.08 -3.04
N ALA A 258 -12.28 0.95 -2.35
CA ALA A 258 -13.00 2.20 -2.16
C ALA A 258 -12.02 3.38 -2.29
N GLY A 259 -12.43 4.50 -2.87
CA GLY A 259 -11.58 5.71 -2.90
C GLY A 259 -10.44 5.72 -3.90
N PHE A 260 -10.55 4.97 -4.99
CA PHE A 260 -9.53 4.96 -6.05
C PHE A 260 -9.89 5.75 -7.31
N LYS A 261 -11.14 6.22 -7.43
CA LYS A 261 -11.57 7.10 -8.52
C LYS A 261 -11.24 8.56 -8.18
N TYR A 262 -10.86 9.32 -9.20
CA TYR A 262 -10.55 10.74 -9.17
C TYR A 262 -11.24 11.43 -10.36
N ASN A 263 -11.40 12.73 -10.28
CA ASN A 263 -11.80 13.56 -11.41
C ASN A 263 -10.57 14.37 -11.83
N LEU A 264 -10.13 14.31 -13.09
CA LEU A 264 -8.88 14.94 -13.53
C LEU A 264 -8.96 16.44 -13.76
N SER A 265 -10.14 17.05 -13.63
CA SER A 265 -10.25 18.50 -13.66
C SER A 265 -9.37 19.11 -12.57
N SER A 266 -8.59 20.13 -12.92
CA SER A 266 -7.61 20.78 -12.03
C SER A 266 -8.23 21.29 -10.73
N ASN A 267 -9.51 21.67 -10.77
CA ASN A 267 -10.27 22.22 -9.65
C ASN A 267 -10.89 21.14 -8.76
N SER A 268 -10.88 19.88 -9.21
CA SER A 268 -11.38 18.77 -8.41
C SER A 268 -10.48 18.53 -7.22
N TYR A 269 -11.10 18.23 -6.08
CA TYR A 269 -10.35 17.79 -4.91
C TYR A 269 -9.54 16.54 -5.22
N LEU A 270 -8.32 16.52 -4.70
CA LEU A 270 -7.41 15.41 -4.84
C LEU A 270 -7.82 14.27 -3.89
N HIS A 271 -7.98 14.60 -2.61
CA HIS A 271 -8.30 13.61 -1.57
C HIS A 271 -9.68 13.82 -0.97
N TYR A 272 -10.18 12.82 -0.24
CA TYR A 272 -11.41 12.98 0.54
C TYR A 272 -11.27 13.97 1.71
N TYR A 273 -10.03 14.28 2.07
CA TYR A 273 -9.66 15.21 3.14
C TYR A 273 -8.90 16.42 2.59
N GLY A 274 -8.77 17.45 3.43
CA GLY A 274 -8.07 18.69 3.09
C GLY A 274 -8.70 19.45 1.92
N ASN A 275 -7.96 20.41 1.36
CA ASN A 275 -8.43 21.25 0.25
C ASN A 275 -7.50 21.20 -0.98
N GLU A 276 -6.58 20.23 -1.01
CA GLU A 276 -5.70 20.06 -2.16
C GLU A 276 -6.50 19.62 -3.38
N THR A 277 -6.17 20.20 -4.53
CA THR A 277 -6.82 19.89 -5.80
C THR A 277 -5.85 19.17 -6.74
N MET A 278 -6.39 18.59 -7.80
CA MET A 278 -5.60 17.93 -8.85
C MET A 278 -4.54 18.83 -9.47
N PHE A 279 -4.72 20.16 -9.41
CA PHE A 279 -3.71 21.13 -9.81
C PHE A 279 -2.37 20.97 -9.09
N LYS A 280 -2.37 20.52 -7.82
CA LYS A 280 -1.10 20.28 -7.11
C LYS A 280 -0.26 19.20 -7.81
N MET A 281 -0.91 18.20 -8.39
CA MET A 281 -0.24 17.13 -9.11
C MET A 281 0.28 17.55 -10.48
N THR A 282 -0.34 18.54 -11.13
CA THR A 282 0.18 19.09 -12.38
C THR A 282 1.49 19.88 -12.17
N LYS A 283 1.74 20.39 -10.95
CA LYS A 283 3.00 21.07 -10.58
C LYS A 283 4.15 20.12 -10.20
N VAL A 284 3.86 18.94 -9.65
CA VAL A 284 4.88 17.92 -9.28
C VAL A 284 5.52 17.27 -10.53
N ASN A 285 4.93 17.49 -11.71
CA ASN A 285 5.26 16.89 -13.00
C ASN A 285 6.54 17.38 -13.71
N ALA A 286 7.47 18.07 -13.03
CA ALA A 286 8.79 18.36 -13.59
C ALA A 286 9.82 17.22 -13.35
N PHE A 287 9.59 16.33 -12.38
CA PHE A 287 10.62 15.35 -11.98
C PHE A 287 10.18 13.86 -11.92
N ASN A 288 8.91 13.52 -12.15
CA ASN A 288 8.47 12.11 -12.14
C ASN A 288 7.55 11.78 -13.33
N ILE A 289 8.13 11.19 -14.37
CA ILE A 289 7.46 10.76 -15.61
C ILE A 289 6.36 9.72 -15.35
N VAL A 290 6.43 9.02 -14.21
CA VAL A 290 5.51 7.93 -13.80
C VAL A 290 4.20 8.48 -13.25
N SER A 291 4.26 9.57 -12.47
CA SER A 291 3.07 10.25 -11.93
C SER A 291 2.19 10.84 -13.04
N ARG A 292 2.79 11.36 -14.13
CA ARG A 292 2.03 11.82 -15.32
C ARG A 292 1.15 10.72 -15.92
N HIS A 293 1.60 9.47 -15.89
CA HIS A 293 0.91 8.36 -16.54
C HIS A 293 -0.18 7.72 -15.66
N ILE A 294 -0.07 7.84 -14.34
CA ILE A 294 -1.11 7.40 -13.40
C ILE A 294 -2.23 8.45 -13.30
N PHE A 295 -1.88 9.75 -13.28
CA PHE A 295 -2.87 10.82 -13.12
C PHE A 295 -3.52 11.31 -14.41
N LYS A 296 -3.02 11.00 -15.62
CA LYS A 296 -3.82 11.18 -16.85
C LYS A 296 -4.93 10.12 -17.01
N CYS A 297 -4.98 9.10 -16.16
CA CYS A 297 -5.77 7.89 -16.36
C CYS A 297 -6.97 7.75 -15.41
N ILE A 298 -7.52 8.86 -14.92
CA ILE A 298 -8.72 8.85 -14.06
C ILE A 298 -9.83 9.73 -14.63
N ASN A 299 -10.14 9.53 -15.91
CA ASN A 299 -11.39 10.01 -16.50
C ASN A 299 -12.26 8.80 -16.83
N LEU A 300 -13.28 8.57 -16.00
CA LEU A 300 -14.57 8.02 -16.39
C LEU A 300 -15.64 9.00 -15.90
#